data_AF-A0A833PEJ0-F1
#
_entry.id   AF-A0A833PEJ0-F1
#
_cell.length_a   1.000
_cell.length_b   1.000
_cell.length_c   1.000
_cell.angle_alpha   90.00
_cell.angle_beta   90.00
_cell.angle_gamma   90.00
#
_symmetry.space_group_name_H-M   'P 1'
#
loop_
_entity.id
_entity.type
_entity.pdbx_description
1 polymer ?
#
loop_
_entity_poly.entity_id
_entity_poly.type
_entity_poly.pdbx_seq_one_letter_code
_entity_poly.pdbx_strand_id
1 'polypeptide(L)'
;MLPAAQTYTSQITLAEFEKKGLKPKITMSNNPLESIRMLVSIGLGWSVLPKTLLNQDLQQLDLHFEMNRQLGMVWHPARTQSRAVQELIEMMR
;
A
#
# COMPACT_ATOMS: atom_id res chain seq x y z
N MET A 1 -0.74 -7.30 11.19
CA MET A 1 -1.97 -7.03 10.40
C MET A 1 -1.58 -6.57 9.01
N LEU A 2 -2.36 -6.90 7.97
CA LEU A 2 -2.11 -6.42 6.61
C LEU A 2 -3.39 -5.74 6.08
N PRO A 3 -3.29 -4.88 5.06
CA PRO A 3 -4.46 -4.45 4.29
C PRO A 3 -5.25 -5.66 3.76
N ALA A 4 -6.49 -5.50 3.29
CA ALA A 4 -7.24 -6.64 2.75
C ALA A 4 -6.47 -7.33 1.61
N ALA A 5 -6.64 -8.64 1.48
CA ALA A 5 -5.88 -9.48 0.56
C ALA A 5 -6.01 -9.05 -0.91
N GLN A 6 -7.15 -8.48 -1.29
CA GLN A 6 -7.39 -7.97 -2.65
C GLN A 6 -6.70 -6.63 -2.96
N THR A 7 -6.00 -6.03 -2.00
CA THR A 7 -5.25 -4.78 -2.24
C THR A 7 -3.88 -5.08 -2.83
N TYR A 8 -3.39 -4.18 -3.68
CA TYR A 8 -2.04 -4.27 -4.25
C TYR A 8 -0.95 -4.38 -3.17
N THR A 9 -1.08 -3.63 -2.07
CA THR A 9 -0.10 -3.66 -0.96
C THR A 9 0.03 -5.07 -0.38
N SER A 10 -1.09 -5.74 -0.11
CA SER A 10 -1.07 -7.09 0.44
C SER A 10 -0.56 -8.11 -0.57
N GLN A 11 -0.92 -7.99 -1.85
CA GLN A 11 -0.42 -8.90 -2.89
C GLN A 11 1.11 -8.80 -3.06
N ILE A 12 1.66 -7.59 -3.13
CA ILE A 12 3.12 -7.37 -3.22
C ILE A 12 3.81 -7.92 -1.96
N THR A 13 3.25 -7.62 -0.78
CA THR A 13 3.80 -8.12 0.48
C THR A 13 3.83 -9.64 0.52
N LEU A 14 2.72 -10.30 0.17
CA LEU A 14 2.61 -11.75 0.21
C LEU A 14 3.54 -12.42 -0.81
N ALA A 15 3.66 -11.85 -2.01
CA ALA A 15 4.61 -12.34 -3.02
C ALA A 15 6.06 -12.25 -2.53
N GLU A 16 6.45 -11.17 -1.87
CA GLU A 16 7.79 -11.02 -1.28
C GLU A 16 8.05 -12.01 -0.12
N PHE A 17 7.05 -12.27 0.71
CA PHE A 17 7.16 -13.27 1.78
C PHE A 17 7.26 -14.69 1.20
N GLU A 18 6.49 -14.99 0.15
CA GLU A 18 6.50 -16.27 -0.54
C GLU A 18 7.86 -16.58 -1.17
N LYS A 19 8.54 -15.57 -1.76
CA LYS A 19 9.93 -15.71 -2.26
C LYS A 19 10.90 -16.20 -1.19
N LYS A 20 10.62 -15.93 0.10
CA LYS A 20 11.42 -16.39 1.24
C LYS A 20 10.84 -17.64 1.93
N GLY A 21 9.83 -18.28 1.34
CA GLY A 21 9.15 -19.44 1.91
C GLY A 21 8.30 -19.13 3.14
N LEU A 22 7.97 -17.86 3.38
CA LEU A 22 7.24 -17.41 4.56
C LEU A 22 5.74 -17.27 4.24
N LYS A 23 4.89 -17.72 5.19
CA LYS A 23 3.44 -17.52 5.15
C LYS A 23 3.02 -16.71 6.38
N PRO A 24 2.90 -15.38 6.25
CA PRO A 24 2.56 -14.55 7.40
C PRO A 24 1.14 -14.87 7.89
N LYS A 25 0.98 -15.05 9.21
CA LYS A 25 -0.33 -15.22 9.82
C LYS A 25 -1.04 -13.87 9.88
N ILE A 26 -2.03 -13.68 9.01
CA ILE A 26 -2.85 -12.46 9.01
C ILE A 26 -3.94 -12.60 10.07
N THR A 27 -3.80 -11.88 11.18
CA THR A 27 -4.75 -11.90 12.29
C THR A 27 -5.92 -10.93 12.12
N MET A 28 -5.73 -9.86 11.34
CA MET A 28 -6.75 -8.84 11.04
C MET A 28 -6.47 -8.21 9.68
N SER A 29 -7.55 -7.89 8.96
CA SER A 29 -7.53 -7.09 7.72
C SER A 29 -8.38 -5.84 7.88
N ASN A 30 -7.79 -4.67 7.67
CA ASN A 30 -8.48 -3.39 7.62
C ASN A 30 -7.94 -2.60 6.41
N ASN A 31 -8.77 -1.83 5.71
CA ASN A 31 -8.39 -1.22 4.43
C ASN A 31 -7.91 0.22 4.49
N PRO A 32 -8.48 1.11 5.31
CA PRO A 32 -7.94 2.44 5.45
C PRO A 32 -6.54 2.33 6.06
N LEU A 33 -5.51 2.67 5.28
CA LEU A 33 -4.11 2.61 5.70
C LEU A 33 -3.87 3.42 6.98
N GLU A 34 -4.62 4.50 7.15
CA GLU A 34 -4.58 5.34 8.35
C GLU A 34 -5.08 4.62 9.61
N SER A 35 -6.15 3.82 9.49
CA SER A 35 -6.61 3.00 10.59
C SER A 35 -5.62 1.88 10.93
N ILE A 36 -4.97 1.30 9.92
CA ILE A 36 -3.88 0.33 10.13
C ILE A 36 -2.72 1.02 10.87
N ARG A 37 -2.31 2.22 10.43
CA ARG A 37 -1.26 3.03 11.05
C ARG A 37 -1.54 3.26 12.53
N MET A 38 -2.77 3.69 12.86
CA MET A 38 -3.23 3.90 14.23
C MET A 38 -3.16 2.62 15.08
N LEU A 39 -3.61 1.48 14.55
CA LEU A 39 -3.57 0.20 15.28
C LEU A 39 -2.13 -0.28 15.52
N VAL A 40 -1.22 -0.05 14.56
CA VAL A 40 0.21 -0.35 14.72
C VAL A 40 0.84 0.57 15.77
N SER A 41 0.53 1.87 15.75
CA SER A 41 1.12 2.84 16.69
C SER A 41 0.72 2.58 18.15
N ILE A 42 -0.44 1.95 18.41
CA ILE A 42 -0.85 1.53 19.76
C ILE A 42 -0.34 0.13 20.14
N GLY A 43 0.49 -0.50 19.31
CA GLY A 43 1.15 -1.77 19.64
C GLY A 43 0.35 -3.04 19.32
N LEU A 44 -0.72 -2.96 18.52
CA LEU A 44 -1.50 -4.16 18.16
C LEU A 44 -0.76 -5.12 17.20
N GLY A 45 0.44 -4.74 16.74
CA GLY A 45 1.35 -5.56 15.94
C GLY A 45 2.04 -4.76 14.85
N TRP A 46 2.59 -5.45 13.85
CA TRP A 46 3.25 -4.83 12.70
C TRP A 46 2.35 -4.80 11.45
N SER A 47 2.68 -3.95 10.48
CA SER A 47 2.04 -3.93 9.16
C SER A 47 3.00 -3.46 8.06
N VAL A 48 2.54 -3.50 6.80
CA VAL A 48 3.22 -2.91 5.65
C VAL A 48 2.44 -1.69 5.18
N LEU A 49 3.09 -0.53 5.21
CA LEU A 49 2.50 0.77 4.90
C LEU A 49 3.41 1.54 3.92
N PRO A 50 2.86 2.44 3.09
CA PRO A 50 3.65 3.39 2.34
C PRO A 50 4.56 4.23 3.27
N LYS A 51 5.79 4.52 2.83
CA LYS A 51 6.73 5.36 3.59
C LYS A 51 6.17 6.75 3.89
N THR A 52 5.24 7.25 3.08
CA THR A 52 4.56 8.54 3.30
C THR A 52 3.71 8.58 4.56
N LEU A 53 3.38 7.41 5.14
CA LEU A 53 2.65 7.30 6.40
C LEU A 53 3.55 7.06 7.62
N LEU A 54 4.88 7.03 7.43
CA LEU A 54 5.81 6.88 8.54
C LEU A 54 5.85 8.18 9.36
N ASN A 55 5.75 8.06 10.68
CA ASN A 55 5.86 9.17 11.61
C ASN A 55 6.60 8.72 12.89
N GLN A 56 6.73 9.62 13.86
CA GLN A 56 7.42 9.37 15.13
C GLN A 56 6.79 8.26 15.99
N ASP A 57 5.53 7.88 15.73
CA ASP A 57 4.82 6.85 16.48
C ASP A 57 5.06 5.44 15.91
N LEU A 58 5.87 5.34 14.85
CA LEU A 58 6.15 4.11 14.14
C LEU A 58 7.66 3.89 14.00
N GLN A 59 8.09 2.65 14.23
CA GLN A 59 9.44 2.20 13.92
C GLN A 59 9.41 1.39 12.62
N GLN A 60 10.18 1.83 11.63
CA GLN A 60 10.41 1.01 10.44
C GLN A 60 11.31 -0.18 10.79
N LEU A 61 10.88 -1.38 10.40
CA LEU A 61 11.71 -2.59 10.50
C LEU A 61 12.74 -2.59 9.37
N ASP A 62 14.02 -2.73 9.73
CA ASP A 62 15.11 -2.82 8.77
C ASP A 62 15.20 -4.24 8.20
N LEU A 63 14.55 -4.44 7.06
CA LEU A 63 14.44 -5.73 6.39
C LEU A 63 14.77 -5.54 4.91
N HIS A 64 15.62 -6.42 4.37
CA HIS A 64 15.95 -6.44 2.94
C HIS A 64 14.78 -7.00 2.11
N PHE A 65 13.85 -6.12 1.75
CA PHE A 65 12.75 -6.39 0.82
C PHE A 65 12.63 -5.23 -0.18
N GLU A 66 12.50 -5.57 -1.46
CA GLU A 66 12.21 -4.59 -2.50
C GLU A 66 10.74 -4.66 -2.88
N MET A 67 9.92 -3.83 -2.23
CA MET A 67 8.50 -3.69 -2.54
C MET A 67 8.27 -2.37 -3.29
N ASN A 68 8.15 -2.45 -4.61
CA ASN A 68 7.82 -1.30 -5.44
C ASN A 68 6.40 -1.43 -5.99
N ARG A 69 5.68 -0.31 -6.03
CA ARG A 69 4.34 -0.22 -6.64
C ARG A 69 4.38 0.83 -7.74
N GLN A 70 3.95 0.45 -8.93
CA GLN A 70 3.66 1.41 -9.99
C GLN A 70 2.28 2.03 -9.74
N LEU A 71 2.25 3.36 -9.65
CA LEU A 71 1.01 4.13 -9.67
C LEU A 71 0.71 4.54 -11.11
N GLY A 72 -0.56 4.63 -11.44
CA GLY A 72 -1.01 4.98 -12.79
C GLY A 72 -2.39 5.63 -12.76
N MET A 73 -2.82 6.10 -13.92
CA MET A 73 -4.11 6.75 -14.12
C MET A 73 -5.07 5.75 -14.78
N VAL A 74 -6.33 5.74 -14.36
CA VAL A 74 -7.37 4.85 -14.91
C VAL A 74 -8.51 5.71 -15.41
N TRP A 75 -8.99 5.43 -16.63
CA TRP A 75 -10.15 6.09 -17.23
C TRP A 75 -11.10 5.07 -17.85
N HIS A 76 -12.37 5.44 -17.96
CA HIS A 76 -13.38 4.64 -18.63
C HIS A 76 -13.28 4.85 -20.15
N PRO A 77 -13.11 3.80 -20.98
CA PRO A 77 -12.84 3.95 -22.41
C PRO A 77 -13.97 4.65 -23.17
N ALA A 78 -15.21 4.54 -22.70
CA ALA A 78 -16.37 5.21 -23.31
C ALA A 78 -16.54 6.69 -22.93
N ARG A 79 -15.60 7.32 -22.21
CA ARG A 79 -15.68 8.74 -21.83
C ARG A 79 -14.59 9.54 -22.51
N THR A 80 -14.98 10.63 -23.17
CA THR A 80 -14.05 11.62 -23.74
C THR A 80 -13.29 12.34 -22.62
N GLN A 81 -11.97 12.47 -22.79
CA GLN A 81 -11.14 13.29 -21.91
C GLN A 81 -11.33 14.76 -22.29
N SER A 82 -11.78 15.59 -21.34
CA SER A 82 -11.85 17.03 -21.56
C SER A 82 -10.45 17.63 -21.62
N ARG A 83 -10.32 18.84 -22.16
CA ARG A 83 -9.06 19.59 -22.14
C ARG A 83 -8.52 19.73 -20.72
N ALA A 84 -9.38 20.02 -19.74
CA ALA A 84 -8.96 20.14 -18.34
C ALA A 84 -8.37 18.83 -17.78
N VAL A 85 -8.91 17.66 -18.16
CA VAL A 85 -8.35 16.36 -17.76
C VAL A 85 -7.00 16.12 -18.41
N GLN A 86 -6.83 16.50 -19.68
CA GLN A 86 -5.56 16.37 -20.40
C GLN A 86 -4.47 17.24 -19.75
N GLU A 87 -4.78 18.49 -19.42
CA GLU A 87 -3.86 19.37 -18.70
C GLU A 87 -3.48 18.80 -17.32
N LEU A 88 -4.46 18.27 -16.59
CA LEU A 88 -4.18 17.62 -15.29
C LEU A 88 -3.26 16.40 -15.45
N ILE A 89 -3.44 15.59 -16.50
CA ILE A 89 -2.57 14.45 -16.78
C ILE A 89 -1.13 14.91 -17.05
N GLU A 90 -0.94 15.97 -17.83
CA GLU A 90 0.40 16.54 -18.09
C GLU A 90 1.04 17.09 -16.81
N MET A 91 0.26 17.70 -15.90
CA MET A 91 0.78 18.16 -14.60
C MET A 91 1.21 17.01 -13.65
N MET A 92 0.71 15.79 -13.89
CA MET A 92 0.98 14.62 -13.05
C MET A 92 2.04 13.66 -13.62
N ARG A 93 2.55 13.94 -14.83
CA ARG A 93 3.68 13.20 -15.43
C ARG A 93 5.01 13.66 -14.85
#